data_AF-A0A933GTQ5-F1
#
_entry.id   AF-A0A933GTQ5-F1
#
_cell.length_a   1.000
_cell.length_b   1.000
_cell.length_c   1.000
_cell.angle_alpha   90.00
_cell.angle_beta   90.00
_cell.angle_gamma   90.00
#
_symmetry.space_group_name_H-M   'P 1'
#
loop_
_entity.id
_entity.type
_entity.pdbx_description
1 polymer ?
#
loop_
_entity_poly.entity_id
_entity_poly.type
_entity_poly.pdbx_seq_one_letter_code
_entity_poly.pdbx_strand_id
1 'polypeptide(L)' 'MAYTARNIQEDSQARNDLVSKYRSTGTPTIVVGEKTVIIGFNKQKLNEALGLK' A
#
# COMPACT_ATOMS: atom_id res chain seq x y z
N MET A 1 3.76 -13.36 -7.86
CA MET A 1 4.30 -12.21 -7.11
C MET A 1 3.91 -12.37 -5.66
N ALA A 2 4.86 -12.29 -4.74
CA ALA A 2 4.57 -12.35 -3.31
C ALA A 2 4.11 -10.97 -2.81
N TYR A 3 3.18 -10.96 -1.86
CA TYR A 3 2.77 -9.75 -1.15
C TYR A 3 2.52 -10.08 0.32
N THR A 4 2.58 -9.06 1.17
CA THR A 4 2.24 -9.16 2.59
C THR A 4 1.04 -8.27 2.86
N ALA A 5 -0.08 -8.86 3.27
CA ALA A 5 -1.22 -8.10 3.77
C ALA A 5 -0.99 -7.70 5.23
N ARG A 6 -1.22 -6.43 5.57
CA ARG A 6 -1.19 -5.92 6.93
C ARG A 6 -2.56 -5.35 7.29
N ASN A 7 -3.21 -5.91 8.31
CA ASN A 7 -4.51 -5.43 8.78
C ASN A 7 -4.32 -4.34 9.84
N ILE A 8 -4.57 -3.08 9.48
CA ILE A 8 -4.39 -1.94 10.39
C ILE A 8 -5.38 -1.92 11.59
N GLN A 9 -6.43 -2.76 11.56
CA GLN A 9 -7.35 -2.92 12.69
C GLN A 9 -6.74 -3.80 13.79
N GLU A 10 -5.84 -4.71 13.43
CA GLU A 10 -5.23 -5.70 14.33
C GLU A 10 -3.73 -5.42 14.58
N ASP A 11 -3.06 -4.73 13.65
CA ASP A 11 -1.65 -4.33 13.72
C ASP A 11 -1.55 -2.81 13.91
N SER A 12 -1.33 -2.40 15.16
CA SER A 12 -1.16 -0.98 15.52
C SER A 12 0.11 -0.36 14.91
N GLN A 13 1.14 -1.16 14.66
CA GLN A 13 2.35 -0.71 13.98
C GLN A 13 2.05 -0.45 12.50
N ALA A 14 1.26 -1.30 11.83
CA ALA A 14 0.83 -1.05 10.45
C ALA A 14 0.02 0.24 10.33
N ARG A 15 -0.86 0.49 11.29
CA ARG A 15 -1.62 1.73 11.35
C ARG A 15 -0.70 2.95 11.54
N ASN A 16 0.28 2.85 12.43
CA ASN A 16 1.25 3.93 12.65
C ASN A 16 2.11 4.18 11.39
N ASP A 17 2.56 3.13 10.71
CA ASP A 17 3.31 3.25 9.46
C ASP A 17 2.46 3.92 8.37
N LEU A 18 1.18 3.53 8.25
CA LEU A 18 0.24 4.12 7.29
C LEU A 18 0.16 5.64 7.42
N VAL A 19 0.03 6.14 8.64
CA VAL A 19 -0.12 7.58 8.92
C VAL A 19 1.22 8.31 8.90
N SER A 20 2.24 7.76 9.56
CA SER A 20 3.52 8.45 9.75
C SER A 20 4.42 8.41 8.52
N LYS A 21 4.58 7.22 7.93
CA LYS A 21 5.48 6.99 6.79
C LYS A 21 4.80 7.31 5.47
N TYR A 22 3.56 6.85 5.28
CA TYR A 22 2.86 6.98 4.01
C TYR A 22 1.91 8.17 3.94
N ARG A 23 1.76 8.94 5.03
CA ARG A 23 0.88 10.12 5.14
C ARG A 23 -0.55 9.84 4.64
N SER A 24 -1.01 8.61 4.85
CA SER A 24 -2.32 8.13 4.43
C SER A 24 -3.13 7.74 5.66
N THR A 25 -4.45 7.84 5.56
CA THR A 25 -5.40 7.33 6.54
C THR A 25 -6.39 6.34 5.90
N GLY A 26 -6.34 6.22 4.57
CA GLY A 26 -7.25 5.41 3.79
C GLY A 26 -6.68 4.02 3.49
N THR A 27 -7.58 3.03 3.52
CA THR A 27 -7.31 1.69 3.04
C THR A 27 -8.08 1.42 1.73
N PRO A 28 -7.53 0.62 0.80
CA PRO A 28 -6.16 0.07 0.85
C PRO A 28 -5.11 1.14 0.55
N THR A 29 -3.91 0.98 1.12
CA THR A 29 -2.70 1.68 0.65
C THR A 29 -1.70 0.61 0.25
N ILE A 30 -1.27 0.63 -1.01
CA ILE A 30 -0.44 -0.42 -1.61
C ILE A 30 0.95 0.15 -1.82
N VAL A 31 1.97 -0.58 -1.36
CA VAL A 31 3.38 -0.24 -1.56
C VAL A 31 3.98 -1.25 -2.52
N VAL A 32 4.47 -0.78 -3.66
CA VAL A 32 5.11 -1.63 -4.69
C VAL A 32 6.59 -1.27 -4.74
N GLY A 33 7.44 -2.25 -4.43
CA GLY A 33 8.88 -2.02 -4.26
C GLY A 33 9.17 -1.03 -3.12
N GLU A 34 10.19 -0.19 -3.28
CA GLU A 34 10.63 0.75 -2.24
C GLU A 34 10.05 2.16 -2.38
N LYS A 35 9.56 2.53 -3.56
CA LYS A 35 9.25 3.94 -3.90
C LYS A 35 7.81 4.19 -4.31
N THR A 36 7.10 3.18 -4.80
CA THR A 36 5.75 3.39 -5.34
C THR A 36 4.73 3.18 -4.24
N VAL A 37 3.98 4.24 -3.91
CA VAL A 37 2.87 4.20 -2.96
C VAL A 37 1.60 4.56 -3.70
N ILE A 38 0.60 3.69 -3.64
CA ILE A 38 -0.72 3.89 -4.24
C ILE A 38 -1.73 3.98 -3.10
N ILE A 39 -2.29 5.17 -2.89
CA ILE A 39 -3.36 5.40 -1.91
C ILE A 39 -4.70 5.09 -2.57
N GLY A 40 -5.52 4.30 -1.89
CA GLY A 40 -6.73 3.71 -2.46
C GLY A 40 -6.42 2.57 -3.43
N PHE A 41 -7.46 2.04 -4.06
CA PHE A 41 -7.31 1.02 -5.11
C PHE A 41 -7.38 1.66 -6.50
N ASN A 42 -6.28 1.54 -7.26
CA ASN A 42 -6.24 1.93 -8.67
C ASN A 42 -5.57 0.81 -9.48
N LYS A 43 -6.39 0.07 -10.24
CA LYS A 43 -5.95 -1.09 -11.03
C LYS A 43 -4.90 -0.72 -12.08
N GLN A 44 -5.08 0.39 -12.78
CA GLN A 44 -4.15 0.83 -13.83
C GLN A 44 -2.78 1.15 -13.24
N LYS A 45 -2.73 1.99 -12.19
CA LYS A 45 -1.48 2.34 -11.51
C LYS A 45 -0.79 1.11 -10.91
N LEU A 46 -1.57 0.16 -10.40
CA LEU A 46 -1.02 -1.09 -9.87
C LEU A 46 -0.40 -1.95 -10.98
N ASN A 47 -1.06 -2.09 -12.13
CA ASN A 47 -0.51 -2.81 -13.27
C ASN A 47 0.78 -2.16 -13.77
N GLU A 48 0.79 -0.83 -13.95
CA GLU A 48 1.98 -0.06 -14.34
C GLU A 48 3.13 -0.26 -13.35
N ALA A 49 2.86 -0.18 -12.04
CA ALA A 49 3.85 -0.37 -10.99
C ALA A 49 4.41 -1.81 -10.95
N LEU A 50 3.63 -2.80 -11.37
CA LEU A 50 4.03 -4.21 -11.44
C LEU A 50 4.63 -4.60 -12.80
N GLY A 51 4.68 -3.68 -13.77
CA GLY A 51 5.15 -3.97 -15.14
C GLY A 51 4.20 -4.87 -15.94
N LEU A 52 2.90 -4.88 -15.58
CA LEU A 52 1.86 -5.65 -16.25
C LEU A 52 1.19 -4.77 -17.33
N LYS A 53 0.91 -5.37 -18.50
CA LYS A 53 0.18 -4.73 -19.61
C LYS A 53 -1.33 -4.82 -19.41
#